data_AF-A0A4V4NBU9-F1
#
_entry.id   AF-A0A4V4NBU9-F1
#
_cell.length_a   1.000
_cell.length_b   1.000
_cell.length_c   1.000
_cell.angle_alpha   90.00
_cell.angle_beta   90.00
_cell.angle_gamma   90.00
#
_symmetry.space_group_name_H-M   'P 1'
#
loop_
_entity.id
_entity.type
_entity.pdbx_description
1 polymer ?
#
loop_
_entity_poly.entity_id
_entity_poly.type
_entity_poly.pdbx_seq_one_letter_code
_entity_poly.pdbx_strand_id
1 'polypeptide(L)'
;MAIIHDLPGVKITVQVDGQDAVEYDDPDGLENDANRMNARWRTLNYVESKDDAFFSVRYQIDNSHRWESPVHALSLTLYVDGKRVDGVVCEATRFHNYNPFFVWDHTVDGSRERSTASGYERLNKFKFSKVTTTDDAAKDRVESDSTRAKLLGTIEVFIYPIIITGPSRYIGSGHRHETQRDGFNIAEKALKGRAVSHGTSFTDGGVVSQRLSVTAEYLNDHLPIAAFSFQYRSRDALHKELIIPRSPSPEPIDGLSEAEIRRLAAERLDEINNRQRSPTVKREGRRPIIKREFVEMLDLTEESVKREWKKVKIEGNRVAIDLTED
;
A
#
# COMPACT_ATOMS: atom_id res chain seq x y z
N MET A 1 -11.08 -4.16 10.43
CA MET A 1 -10.90 -5.59 10.72
C MET A 1 -11.75 -6.35 9.73
N ALA A 2 -11.15 -7.28 8.99
CA ALA A 2 -11.86 -8.06 7.99
C ALA A 2 -12.37 -9.38 8.57
N ILE A 3 -13.64 -9.69 8.26
CA ILE A 3 -14.34 -10.91 8.65
C ILE A 3 -15.11 -11.47 7.45
N ILE A 4 -15.29 -12.79 7.43
CA ILE A 4 -16.15 -13.47 6.45
C ILE A 4 -17.27 -14.14 7.24
N HIS A 5 -18.52 -13.78 6.98
CA HIS A 5 -19.67 -14.30 7.74
C HIS A 5 -19.82 -15.82 7.65
N ASP A 6 -19.52 -16.40 6.48
CA ASP A 6 -19.54 -17.85 6.25
C ASP A 6 -18.33 -18.59 6.85
N LEU A 7 -17.35 -17.87 7.38
CA LEU A 7 -16.20 -18.43 8.10
C LEU A 7 -16.13 -17.81 9.51
N PRO A 8 -17.06 -18.19 10.40
CA PRO A 8 -17.15 -17.61 11.74
C PRO A 8 -15.88 -17.90 12.56
N GLY A 9 -15.54 -16.96 13.43
CA GLY A 9 -14.42 -17.06 14.37
C GLY A 9 -13.06 -16.76 13.77
N VAL A 10 -12.96 -16.42 12.48
CA VAL A 10 -11.71 -16.04 11.83
C VAL A 10 -11.70 -14.54 11.55
N LYS A 11 -10.67 -13.85 12.03
CA LYS A 11 -10.46 -12.41 11.86
C LYS A 11 -9.05 -12.15 11.36
N ILE A 12 -8.94 -11.31 10.33
CA ILE A 12 -7.65 -10.86 9.81
C ILE A 12 -7.59 -9.34 9.92
N THR A 13 -6.49 -8.83 10.46
CA THR A 13 -6.28 -7.39 10.62
C THR A 13 -4.90 -7.00 10.13
N VAL A 14 -4.84 -5.99 9.27
CA VAL A 14 -3.57 -5.32 8.92
C VAL A 14 -3.28 -4.29 10.00
N GLN A 15 -2.06 -4.27 10.51
CA GLN A 15 -1.61 -3.27 11.48
C GLN A 15 -0.52 -2.41 10.86
N VAL A 16 -0.59 -1.10 11.03
CA VAL A 16 0.42 -0.12 10.59
C VAL A 16 1.02 0.54 11.81
N ASP A 17 2.35 0.47 11.95
CA ASP A 17 3.11 0.90 13.13
C ASP A 17 2.54 0.34 14.46
N GLY A 18 2.07 -0.91 14.41
CA GLY A 18 1.52 -1.64 15.55
C GLY A 18 0.09 -1.25 15.95
N GLN A 19 -0.58 -0.38 15.20
CA GLN A 19 -1.99 -0.04 15.38
C GLN A 19 -2.85 -0.68 14.30
N ASP A 20 -4.06 -1.11 14.65
CA ASP A 20 -5.00 -1.67 13.68
C ASP A 20 -5.31 -0.62 12.60
N ALA A 21 -5.13 -1.00 11.33
CA ALA A 21 -5.37 -0.11 10.21
C ALA A 21 -6.87 0.17 10.06
N VAL A 22 -7.20 1.38 9.65
CA VAL A 22 -8.55 1.69 9.18
C VAL A 22 -8.77 0.97 7.86
N GLU A 23 -9.82 0.17 7.81
CA GLU A 23 -10.27 -0.52 6.60
C GLU A 23 -11.41 0.26 5.96
N TYR A 24 -11.37 0.35 4.64
CA TYR A 24 -12.39 1.01 3.83
C TYR A 24 -12.96 -0.02 2.85
N ASP A 25 -14.28 -0.14 2.83
CA ASP A 25 -14.97 -1.05 1.91
C ASP A 25 -15.07 -0.41 0.52
N ASP A 26 -14.98 -1.24 -0.51
CA ASP A 26 -15.32 -0.87 -1.88
C ASP A 26 -16.47 -1.77 -2.35
N PRO A 27 -17.71 -1.25 -2.46
CA PRO A 27 -18.88 -2.03 -2.87
C PRO A 27 -18.68 -2.77 -4.19
N ASP A 28 -17.94 -2.18 -5.13
CA ASP A 28 -17.71 -2.72 -6.48
C ASP A 28 -16.35 -3.44 -6.60
N GLY A 29 -15.51 -3.35 -5.56
CA GLY A 29 -14.13 -3.82 -5.60
C GLY A 29 -14.01 -5.34 -5.73
N LEU A 30 -14.92 -6.08 -5.10
CA LEU A 30 -14.89 -7.55 -5.10
C LEU A 30 -15.32 -8.16 -6.44
N GLU A 31 -16.19 -7.48 -7.21
CA GLU A 31 -16.60 -7.92 -8.54
C GLU A 31 -15.43 -7.86 -9.54
N ASN A 32 -14.56 -6.86 -9.36
CA ASN A 32 -13.39 -6.63 -10.20
C ASN A 32 -12.13 -7.38 -9.70
N ASP A 33 -12.19 -7.98 -8.50
CA ASP A 33 -11.11 -8.76 -7.92
C ASP A 33 -10.95 -10.11 -8.63
N ALA A 34 -9.78 -10.33 -9.23
CA ALA A 34 -9.43 -11.61 -9.80
C ALA A 34 -9.26 -12.64 -8.68
N ASN A 35 -10.21 -13.57 -8.53
CA ASN A 35 -10.14 -14.70 -7.59
C ASN A 35 -9.03 -15.69 -7.99
N ARG A 36 -7.77 -15.27 -7.90
CA ARG A 36 -6.63 -15.94 -8.54
C ARG A 36 -6.34 -17.34 -8.00
N MET A 37 -6.84 -17.66 -6.81
CA MET A 37 -6.73 -18.98 -6.18
C MET A 37 -8.07 -19.71 -6.06
N ASN A 38 -9.15 -19.21 -6.68
CA ASN A 38 -10.49 -19.79 -6.63
C ASN A 38 -11.00 -20.04 -5.20
N ALA A 39 -10.77 -19.08 -4.30
CA ALA A 39 -11.28 -19.14 -2.94
C ALA A 39 -12.81 -19.09 -2.93
N ARG A 40 -13.44 -19.93 -2.11
CA ARG A 40 -14.90 -20.00 -2.00
C ARG A 40 -15.49 -18.71 -1.42
N TRP A 41 -14.94 -18.25 -0.30
CA TRP A 41 -15.38 -17.02 0.37
C TRP A 41 -14.30 -15.95 0.29
N ARG A 42 -14.71 -14.69 0.13
CA ARG A 42 -13.77 -13.60 -0.11
C ARG A 42 -14.20 -12.29 0.53
N THR A 43 -13.22 -11.46 0.85
CA THR A 43 -13.41 -10.05 1.18
C THR A 43 -12.31 -9.23 0.52
N LEU A 44 -12.63 -8.00 0.12
CA LEU A 44 -11.68 -7.05 -0.43
C LEU A 44 -11.88 -5.70 0.24
N ASN A 45 -10.89 -5.28 1.01
CA ASN A 45 -10.91 -4.01 1.73
C ASN A 45 -9.68 -3.18 1.35
N TYR A 46 -9.77 -1.87 1.49
CA TYR A 46 -8.65 -0.96 1.36
C TYR A 46 -8.07 -0.60 2.71
N VAL A 47 -6.75 -0.41 2.79
CA VAL A 47 -6.07 0.09 4.00
C VAL A 47 -5.14 1.26 3.64
N GLU A 48 -5.02 2.21 4.56
CA GLU A 48 -4.11 3.34 4.38
C GLU A 48 -2.65 2.91 4.59
N SER A 49 -1.80 3.12 3.59
CA SER A 49 -0.35 2.95 3.67
C SER A 49 0.36 4.29 3.80
N LYS A 50 1.46 4.31 4.56
CA LYS A 50 2.29 5.49 4.80
C LYS A 50 3.74 5.20 4.43
N ASP A 51 4.43 6.21 3.90
CA ASP A 51 5.84 6.10 3.52
C ASP A 51 6.67 5.60 4.71
N ASP A 52 7.50 4.58 4.48
CA ASP A 52 8.42 3.98 5.44
C ASP A 52 7.79 3.40 6.73
N ALA A 53 6.46 3.33 6.82
CA ALA A 53 5.79 2.73 7.96
C ALA A 53 5.92 1.21 7.94
N PHE A 54 6.10 0.61 9.12
CA PHE A 54 6.09 -0.84 9.26
C PHE A 54 4.66 -1.34 9.26
N PHE A 55 4.45 -2.54 8.73
CA PHE A 55 3.16 -3.19 8.84
C PHE A 55 3.28 -4.66 9.23
N SER A 56 2.18 -5.20 9.76
CA SER A 56 2.06 -6.60 10.12
C SER A 56 0.65 -7.10 9.85
N VAL A 57 0.49 -8.41 9.77
CA VAL A 57 -0.80 -9.07 9.60
C VAL A 57 -1.07 -9.90 10.84
N ARG A 58 -2.16 -9.59 11.54
CA ARG A 58 -2.61 -10.28 12.73
C ARG A 58 -3.77 -11.22 12.38
N TYR A 59 -3.61 -12.47 12.80
CA TYR A 59 -4.59 -13.54 12.68
C TYR A 59 -5.21 -13.78 14.05
N GLN A 60 -6.53 -13.79 14.11
CA GLN A 60 -7.25 -14.22 15.31
C GLN A 60 -8.26 -15.30 14.95
N ILE A 61 -8.19 -16.42 15.64
CA ILE A 61 -9.15 -17.52 15.51
C ILE A 61 -9.71 -17.84 16.89
N ASP A 62 -11.04 -17.80 17.05
CA ASP A 62 -11.72 -18.07 18.32
C ASP A 62 -12.63 -19.31 18.25
N ASN A 63 -13.20 -19.69 19.39
CA ASN A 63 -14.06 -20.88 19.53
C ASN A 63 -15.39 -20.80 18.76
N SER A 64 -15.73 -19.71 18.08
CA SER A 64 -16.89 -19.71 17.17
C SER A 64 -16.59 -20.41 15.85
N HIS A 65 -15.31 -20.59 15.49
CA HIS A 65 -14.91 -21.51 14.42
C HIS A 65 -15.08 -22.97 14.89
N ARG A 66 -15.85 -23.76 14.14
CA ARG A 66 -16.14 -25.16 14.48
C ARG A 66 -15.22 -26.10 13.72
N TRP A 67 -14.41 -26.85 14.46
CA TRP A 67 -13.53 -27.88 13.92
C TRP A 67 -14.29 -29.19 13.77
N GLU A 68 -14.14 -29.85 12.62
CA GLU A 68 -14.74 -31.17 12.38
C GLU A 68 -14.01 -32.30 13.11
N SER A 69 -12.70 -32.13 13.36
CA SER A 69 -11.85 -33.15 13.96
C SER A 69 -10.63 -32.54 14.65
N PRO A 70 -10.07 -33.17 15.72
CA PRO A 70 -8.88 -32.70 16.41
C PRO A 70 -7.61 -32.64 15.53
N VAL A 71 -7.55 -33.45 14.47
CA VAL A 71 -6.40 -33.49 13.56
C VAL A 71 -6.49 -32.44 12.45
N HIS A 72 -7.60 -31.69 12.38
CA HIS A 72 -7.76 -30.60 11.42
C HIS A 72 -6.96 -29.37 11.85
N ALA A 73 -6.59 -28.57 10.87
CA ALA A 73 -5.96 -27.28 11.07
C ALA A 73 -6.31 -26.33 9.93
N LEU A 74 -6.05 -25.05 10.13
CA LEU A 74 -6.05 -24.05 9.08
C LEU A 74 -4.61 -23.64 8.76
N SER A 75 -4.22 -23.75 7.49
CA SER A 75 -3.01 -23.12 6.95
C SER A 75 -3.38 -21.72 6.46
N LEU A 76 -2.81 -20.69 7.08
CA LEU A 76 -2.95 -19.31 6.68
C LEU A 76 -1.69 -18.90 5.92
N THR A 77 -1.83 -18.69 4.62
CA THR A 77 -0.71 -18.34 3.74
C THR A 77 -0.78 -16.88 3.35
N LEU A 78 0.29 -16.14 3.64
CA LEU A 78 0.40 -14.71 3.38
C LEU A 78 1.12 -14.45 2.06
N TYR A 79 0.48 -13.67 1.20
CA TYR A 79 1.07 -13.08 0.02
C TYR A 79 1.11 -11.57 0.16
N VAL A 80 2.21 -10.97 -0.27
CA VAL A 80 2.37 -9.53 -0.37
C VAL A 80 2.93 -9.21 -1.74
N ASP A 81 2.29 -8.27 -2.43
CA ASP A 81 2.61 -7.90 -3.80
C ASP A 81 2.67 -9.11 -4.75
N GLY A 82 1.76 -10.07 -4.55
CA GLY A 82 1.69 -11.31 -5.32
C GLY A 82 2.72 -12.38 -4.96
N LYS A 83 3.64 -12.11 -4.04
CA LYS A 83 4.69 -13.06 -3.60
C LYS A 83 4.32 -13.69 -2.28
N ARG A 84 4.45 -15.02 -2.16
CA ARG A 84 4.27 -15.72 -0.88
C ARG A 84 5.42 -15.33 0.06
N VAL A 85 5.10 -14.77 1.23
CA VAL A 85 6.10 -14.25 2.18
C VAL A 85 6.12 -14.98 3.52
N ASP A 86 5.00 -15.58 3.94
CA ASP A 86 4.92 -16.34 5.18
C ASP A 86 3.77 -17.37 5.12
N GLY A 87 3.77 -18.31 6.07
CA GLY A 87 2.66 -19.22 6.29
C GLY A 87 2.65 -19.72 7.73
N VAL A 88 1.47 -19.77 8.34
CA VAL A 88 1.27 -20.22 9.72
C VAL A 88 0.15 -21.25 9.78
N VAL A 89 0.23 -22.15 10.76
CA VAL A 89 -0.78 -23.20 10.97
C VAL A 89 -1.45 -23.01 12.32
N CYS A 90 -2.77 -23.00 12.31
CA CYS A 90 -3.61 -23.01 13.50
C CYS A 90 -4.26 -24.39 13.64
N GLU A 91 -3.81 -25.17 14.61
CA GLU A 91 -4.30 -26.53 14.86
C GLU A 91 -5.57 -26.53 15.71
N ALA A 92 -6.53 -27.41 15.38
CA ALA A 92 -7.77 -27.59 16.13
C ALA A 92 -7.50 -27.97 17.59
N THR A 93 -6.46 -28.76 17.86
CA THR A 93 -6.03 -29.18 19.21
C THR A 93 -5.88 -28.02 20.20
N ARG A 94 -5.53 -26.81 19.72
CA ARG A 94 -5.38 -25.61 20.56
C ARG A 94 -6.69 -25.17 21.22
N PHE A 95 -7.83 -25.50 20.60
CA PHE A 95 -9.18 -25.15 21.04
C PHE A 95 -9.85 -26.24 21.87
N HIS A 96 -9.19 -27.37 22.12
CA HIS A 96 -9.74 -28.46 22.92
C HIS A 96 -9.70 -28.16 24.43
N ASN A 97 -9.06 -27.05 24.83
CA ASN A 97 -9.09 -26.58 26.20
C ASN A 97 -10.49 -26.06 26.56
N TYR A 98 -10.96 -26.31 27.78
CA TYR A 98 -12.28 -25.90 28.29
C TYR A 98 -12.50 -24.37 28.43
N ASN A 99 -11.63 -23.52 27.90
CA ASN A 99 -11.83 -22.08 27.94
C ASN A 99 -12.66 -21.64 26.72
N PRO A 100 -13.97 -21.32 26.87
CA PRO A 100 -14.81 -20.88 25.76
C PRO A 100 -14.35 -19.54 25.18
N PHE A 101 -13.56 -18.75 25.92
CA PHE A 101 -13.02 -17.45 25.49
C PHE A 101 -11.61 -17.53 24.93
N PHE A 102 -11.07 -18.73 24.69
CA PHE A 102 -9.76 -18.86 24.05
C PHE A 102 -9.77 -18.27 22.64
N VAL A 103 -8.75 -17.46 22.37
CA VAL A 103 -8.46 -16.89 21.05
C VAL A 103 -7.03 -17.25 20.71
N TRP A 104 -6.83 -17.96 19.62
CA TRP A 104 -5.50 -18.09 19.02
C TRP A 104 -5.17 -16.77 18.33
N ASP A 105 -4.11 -16.11 18.79
CA ASP A 105 -3.66 -14.82 18.30
C ASP A 105 -2.23 -14.94 17.79
N HIS A 106 -2.01 -14.54 16.54
CA HIS A 106 -0.69 -14.62 15.92
C HIS A 106 -0.47 -13.42 15.00
N THR A 107 0.67 -12.74 15.15
CA THR A 107 1.09 -11.65 14.27
C THR A 107 2.29 -12.06 13.41
N VAL A 108 2.24 -11.68 12.12
CA VAL A 108 3.35 -11.81 11.17
C VAL A 108 3.78 -10.41 10.75
N ASP A 109 4.98 -10.03 11.14
CA ASP A 109 5.57 -8.69 10.94
C ASP A 109 6.72 -8.67 9.93
N GLY A 110 7.01 -9.81 9.30
CA GLY A 110 8.08 -9.94 8.32
C GLY A 110 8.17 -11.33 7.72
N SER A 111 8.96 -11.44 6.65
CA SER A 111 9.34 -12.73 6.08
C SER A 111 10.50 -13.34 6.85
N ARG A 112 10.60 -14.67 6.82
CA ARG A 112 11.61 -15.44 7.55
C ARG A 112 12.54 -16.15 6.60
N GLU A 113 13.82 -15.83 6.72
CA GLU A 113 14.88 -16.45 5.92
C GLU A 113 15.78 -17.32 6.80
N ARG A 114 16.39 -18.33 6.18
CA ARG A 114 17.30 -19.23 6.87
C ARG A 114 18.52 -18.47 7.39
N SER A 115 18.80 -18.58 8.69
CA SER A 115 20.06 -18.11 9.27
C SER A 115 21.18 -19.15 9.09
N THR A 116 22.43 -18.70 9.17
CA THR A 116 23.60 -19.59 9.24
C THR A 116 23.69 -20.33 10.58
N ALA A 117 23.04 -19.81 11.63
CA ALA A 117 22.95 -20.46 12.94
C ALA A 117 21.78 -21.46 12.98
N SER A 118 22.09 -22.70 13.36
CA SER A 118 21.07 -23.76 13.53
C SER A 118 20.03 -23.37 14.57
N GLY A 119 18.74 -23.62 14.28
CA GLY A 119 17.62 -23.28 15.15
C GLY A 119 17.19 -21.80 15.09
N TYR A 120 17.80 -21.00 14.23
CA TYR A 120 17.48 -19.58 14.07
C TYR A 120 17.13 -19.22 12.62
N GLU A 121 16.36 -18.16 12.48
CA GLU A 121 15.97 -17.52 11.22
C GLU A 121 16.32 -16.03 11.30
N ARG A 122 16.45 -15.38 10.15
CA ARG A 122 16.52 -13.93 10.07
C ARG A 122 15.13 -13.40 9.73
N LEU A 123 14.67 -12.43 10.51
CA LEU A 123 13.41 -11.74 10.26
C LEU A 123 13.68 -10.54 9.35
N ASN A 124 12.94 -10.45 8.25
CA ASN A 124 12.95 -9.32 7.35
C ASN A 124 11.60 -8.61 7.49
N LYS A 125 11.55 -7.54 8.29
CA LYS A 125 10.32 -6.83 8.62
C LYS A 125 9.71 -6.14 7.41
N PHE A 126 8.39 -6.20 7.29
CA PHE A 126 7.67 -5.54 6.21
C PHE A 126 7.61 -4.04 6.43
N LYS A 127 7.90 -3.27 5.37
CA LYS A 127 7.84 -1.81 5.40
C LYS A 127 7.28 -1.30 4.09
N PHE A 128 6.29 -0.41 4.14
CA PHE A 128 5.78 0.25 2.96
C PHE A 128 6.86 1.14 2.33
N SER A 129 7.00 1.05 1.01
CA SER A 129 7.96 1.82 0.24
C SER A 129 7.28 2.48 -0.94
N LYS A 130 7.59 3.75 -1.17
CA LYS A 130 7.01 4.54 -2.25
C LYS A 130 7.31 3.94 -3.63
N VAL A 131 6.29 3.90 -4.49
CA VAL A 131 6.42 3.54 -5.91
C VAL A 131 6.78 4.80 -6.70
N THR A 132 7.77 4.67 -7.58
CA THR A 132 8.20 5.73 -8.50
C THR A 132 7.87 5.33 -9.94
N THR A 133 7.55 6.32 -10.77
CA THR A 133 7.22 6.09 -12.18
C THR A 133 8.34 6.54 -13.11
N THR A 134 8.42 5.90 -14.27
CA THR A 134 9.25 6.36 -15.40
C THR A 134 8.40 6.44 -16.67
N ASP A 135 8.45 7.57 -17.37
CA ASP A 135 7.70 7.79 -18.61
C ASP A 135 8.28 7.03 -19.80
N ASP A 136 9.60 7.07 -19.95
CA ASP A 136 10.32 6.46 -21.06
C ASP A 136 10.76 5.02 -20.76
N ALA A 137 9.76 4.12 -20.78
CA ALA A 137 9.99 2.68 -20.69
C ALA A 137 9.87 1.99 -22.06
N ALA A 138 10.84 1.11 -22.37
CA ALA A 138 10.77 0.21 -23.52
C ALA A 138 9.52 -0.69 -23.44
N LYS A 139 8.99 -1.12 -24.60
CA LYS A 139 7.74 -1.90 -24.67
C LYS A 139 7.75 -3.16 -23.80
N ASP A 140 8.83 -3.93 -23.85
CA ASP A 140 8.97 -5.17 -23.07
C ASP A 140 8.96 -4.90 -21.56
N ARG A 141 9.53 -3.76 -21.15
CA ARG A 141 9.48 -3.30 -19.75
C ARG A 141 8.06 -2.93 -19.34
N VAL A 142 7.30 -2.23 -20.19
CA VAL A 142 5.90 -1.88 -19.92
C VAL A 142 5.03 -3.12 -19.70
N GLU A 143 5.24 -4.18 -20.50
CA GLU A 143 4.48 -5.43 -20.37
C GLU A 143 4.81 -6.18 -19.06
N SER A 144 6.10 -6.29 -18.73
CA SER A 144 6.55 -6.87 -17.46
C SER A 144 6.04 -6.08 -16.26
N ASP A 145 6.18 -4.74 -16.31
CA ASP A 145 5.71 -3.84 -15.27
C ASP A 145 4.18 -3.86 -15.13
N SER A 146 3.43 -4.03 -16.23
CA SER A 146 1.97 -4.17 -16.19
C SER A 146 1.54 -5.45 -15.46
N THR A 147 2.25 -6.56 -15.68
CA THR A 147 2.00 -7.80 -14.95
C THR A 147 2.31 -7.66 -13.46
N ARG A 148 3.41 -6.97 -13.13
CA ARG A 148 3.81 -6.68 -11.75
C ARG A 148 2.86 -5.72 -11.03
N ALA A 149 2.42 -4.67 -11.72
CA ALA A 149 1.46 -3.68 -11.24
C ALA A 149 0.09 -4.29 -10.91
N LYS A 150 -0.25 -5.46 -11.47
CA LYS A 150 -1.52 -6.13 -11.16
C LYS A 150 -1.63 -6.54 -9.70
N LEU A 151 -0.54 -7.03 -9.13
CA LEU A 151 -0.46 -7.57 -7.78
C LEU A 151 0.22 -6.61 -6.80
N LEU A 152 0.92 -5.59 -7.30
CA LEU A 152 1.54 -4.55 -6.47
C LEU A 152 0.49 -3.78 -5.67
N GLY A 153 0.78 -3.48 -4.41
CA GLY A 153 -0.14 -2.77 -3.54
C GLY A 153 -1.21 -3.68 -2.93
N THR A 154 -0.93 -4.99 -2.81
CA THR A 154 -1.87 -5.98 -2.25
C THR A 154 -1.25 -6.81 -1.13
N ILE A 155 -2.06 -7.08 -0.10
CA ILE A 155 -1.79 -8.07 0.95
C ILE A 155 -2.93 -9.08 0.88
N GLU A 156 -2.62 -10.35 0.67
CA GLU A 156 -3.62 -11.41 0.53
C GLU A 156 -3.33 -12.54 1.52
N VAL A 157 -4.36 -12.96 2.25
CA VAL A 157 -4.31 -14.13 3.13
C VAL A 157 -5.23 -15.19 2.57
N PHE A 158 -4.66 -16.33 2.19
CA PHE A 158 -5.41 -17.51 1.78
C PHE A 158 -5.48 -18.52 2.91
N ILE A 159 -6.68 -19.00 3.20
CA ILE A 159 -6.92 -19.99 4.25
C ILE A 159 -7.23 -21.33 3.60
N TYR A 160 -6.40 -22.32 3.91
CA TYR A 160 -6.56 -23.68 3.44
C TYR A 160 -6.90 -24.61 4.61
N PRO A 161 -7.95 -25.43 4.50
CA PRO A 161 -8.18 -26.51 5.43
C PRO A 161 -7.16 -27.62 5.18
N ILE A 162 -6.53 -28.10 6.26
CA ILE A 162 -5.52 -29.16 6.19
C ILE A 162 -5.78 -30.21 7.28
N ILE A 163 -5.24 -31.41 7.08
CA ILE A 163 -5.14 -32.46 8.11
C ILE A 163 -3.68 -32.63 8.49
N ILE A 164 -3.37 -32.60 9.79
CA ILE A 164 -2.04 -32.89 10.30
C ILE A 164 -1.81 -34.40 10.24
N THR A 165 -0.82 -34.82 9.46
CA THR A 165 -0.54 -36.26 9.21
C THR A 165 0.78 -36.73 9.82
N GLY A 166 1.61 -35.82 10.31
CA GLY A 166 2.91 -36.18 10.88
C GLY A 166 3.43 -35.19 11.92
N PRO A 167 4.61 -35.48 12.50
CA PRO A 167 5.17 -34.67 13.58
C PRO A 167 5.62 -33.29 13.09
N SER A 168 5.60 -32.34 14.01
CA SER A 168 6.26 -31.04 13.82
C SER A 168 7.78 -31.20 13.72
N ARG A 169 8.41 -30.51 12.76
CA ARG A 169 9.85 -30.57 12.50
C ARG A 169 10.42 -29.17 12.28
N TYR A 170 11.66 -28.97 12.72
CA TYR A 170 12.44 -27.81 12.29
C TYR A 170 12.85 -28.00 10.84
N ILE A 171 12.17 -27.34 9.91
CA ILE A 171 12.55 -27.31 8.50
C ILE A 171 12.90 -25.85 8.18
N GLY A 172 14.05 -25.62 7.55
CA GLY A 172 14.45 -24.27 7.19
C GLY A 172 13.55 -23.72 6.08
N SER A 173 12.95 -22.54 6.27
CA SER A 173 12.23 -21.80 5.23
C SER A 173 13.04 -21.79 3.93
N GLY A 174 12.44 -22.28 2.84
CA GLY A 174 13.07 -22.37 1.52
C GLY A 174 12.97 -21.08 0.71
N HIS A 175 12.36 -20.03 1.26
CA HIS A 175 12.16 -18.78 0.54
C HIS A 175 13.42 -17.92 0.66
N ARG A 176 14.23 -17.92 -0.40
CA ARG A 176 15.17 -16.83 -0.65
C ARG A 176 14.35 -15.68 -1.23
N HIS A 177 14.23 -14.57 -0.50
CA HIS A 177 13.70 -13.37 -1.12
C HIS A 177 14.83 -12.71 -1.90
N GLU A 178 14.57 -12.48 -3.18
CA GLU A 178 15.41 -11.59 -3.98
C GLU A 178 15.33 -10.21 -3.33
N THR A 179 16.46 -9.72 -2.79
CA THR A 179 16.54 -8.37 -2.24
C THR A 179 16.16 -7.40 -3.36
N GLN A 180 14.94 -6.84 -3.30
CA GLN A 180 14.45 -5.89 -4.29
C GLN A 180 15.26 -4.60 -4.16
N ARG A 181 16.41 -4.53 -4.86
CA ARG A 181 17.25 -3.34 -4.89
C ARG A 181 16.72 -2.25 -5.84
N ASP A 182 15.95 -2.63 -6.87
CA ASP A 182 15.40 -1.69 -7.87
C ASP A 182 13.85 -1.78 -8.02
N GLY A 183 13.19 -2.43 -7.06
CA GLY A 183 11.84 -3.00 -7.22
C GLY A 183 10.64 -2.05 -7.20
N PHE A 184 10.82 -0.73 -7.15
CA PHE A 184 9.66 0.20 -7.08
C PHE A 184 9.60 1.23 -8.19
N ASN A 185 10.52 1.17 -9.16
CA ASN A 185 10.39 1.95 -10.39
C ASN A 185 9.52 1.16 -11.39
N ILE A 186 8.35 1.70 -11.72
CA ILE A 186 7.35 1.10 -12.61
C ILE A 186 7.13 2.03 -13.80
N ALA A 187 6.99 1.50 -15.02
CA ALA A 187 6.57 2.31 -16.16
C ALA A 187 5.22 3.01 -15.89
N GLU A 188 5.11 4.32 -16.12
CA GLU A 188 3.84 5.05 -15.84
C GLU A 188 2.64 4.44 -16.58
N LYS A 189 2.87 4.02 -17.83
CA LYS A 189 1.88 3.33 -18.67
C LYS A 189 1.34 2.04 -18.06
N ALA A 190 2.10 1.38 -17.18
CA ALA A 190 1.69 0.15 -16.51
C ALA A 190 0.74 0.39 -15.33
N LEU A 191 0.71 1.60 -14.76
CA LEU A 191 -0.17 1.98 -13.64
C LEU A 191 -1.46 2.66 -14.11
N LYS A 192 -1.65 2.88 -15.41
CA LYS A 192 -2.79 3.64 -15.92
C LYS A 192 -4.12 3.03 -15.45
N GLY A 193 -4.92 3.85 -14.77
CA GLY A 193 -6.21 3.45 -14.19
C GLY A 193 -6.13 2.87 -12.77
N ARG A 194 -4.95 2.85 -12.12
CA ARG A 194 -4.77 2.37 -10.74
C ARG A 194 -3.92 3.38 -9.96
N ALA A 195 -4.34 3.76 -8.76
CA ALA A 195 -3.58 4.69 -7.93
C ALA A 195 -2.59 3.97 -6.99
N VAL A 196 -1.85 2.97 -7.49
CA VAL A 196 -0.86 2.25 -6.68
C VAL A 196 0.26 3.21 -6.28
N SER A 197 0.39 3.46 -4.98
CA SER A 197 1.32 4.46 -4.42
C SER A 197 2.51 3.85 -3.68
N HIS A 198 2.35 2.64 -3.16
CA HIS A 198 3.35 1.96 -2.36
C HIS A 198 3.49 0.50 -2.81
N GLY A 199 4.68 -0.06 -2.57
CA GLY A 199 4.99 -1.48 -2.59
C GLY A 199 5.58 -1.90 -1.24
N THR A 200 5.99 -3.16 -1.12
CA THR A 200 6.57 -3.70 0.12
C THR A 200 8.08 -3.91 0.03
N SER A 201 8.81 -3.19 0.88
CA SER A 201 10.23 -3.38 1.12
C SER A 201 10.49 -4.16 2.42
N PHE A 202 11.73 -4.60 2.59
CA PHE A 202 12.15 -5.41 3.74
C PHE A 202 13.28 -4.73 4.50
N THR A 203 13.16 -4.68 5.82
CA THR A 203 14.21 -4.15 6.72
C THR A 203 14.71 -5.26 7.64
N ASP A 204 16.00 -5.24 8.00
CA ASP A 204 16.56 -6.23 8.92
C ASP A 204 15.90 -6.15 10.30
N GLY A 205 15.20 -7.22 10.67
CA GLY A 205 14.55 -7.41 11.97
C GLY A 205 15.40 -8.20 12.96
N GLY A 206 16.60 -8.63 12.57
CA GLY A 206 17.51 -9.42 13.40
C GLY A 206 17.21 -10.92 13.38
N VAL A 207 17.84 -11.62 14.32
CA VAL A 207 17.77 -13.09 14.44
C VAL A 207 16.60 -13.48 15.35
N VAL A 208 15.78 -14.42 14.90
CA VAL A 208 14.61 -14.96 15.62
C VAL A 208 14.70 -16.48 15.71
N SER A 209 14.01 -17.08 16.67
CA SER A 209 13.90 -18.53 16.75
C SER A 209 13.17 -19.10 15.54
N GLN A 210 13.66 -20.23 15.04
CA GLN A 210 13.06 -20.95 13.93
C GLN A 210 11.66 -21.46 14.28
N ARG A 211 10.71 -21.32 13.36
CA ARG A 211 9.38 -21.90 13.51
C ARG A 211 9.38 -23.40 13.19
N LEU A 212 8.53 -24.14 13.90
CA LEU A 212 8.20 -25.51 13.55
C LEU A 212 7.34 -25.54 12.29
N SER A 213 7.66 -26.46 11.39
CA SER A 213 6.83 -26.83 10.26
C SER A 213 6.09 -28.12 10.58
N VAL A 214 4.84 -28.23 10.12
CA VAL A 214 4.02 -29.45 10.30
C VAL A 214 4.00 -30.24 9.00
N THR A 215 3.91 -31.57 9.11
CA THR A 215 3.54 -32.41 7.97
C THR A 215 2.02 -32.51 7.90
N ALA A 216 1.45 -32.08 6.79
CA ALA A 216 0.01 -32.00 6.62
C ALA A 216 -0.40 -32.27 5.16
N GLU A 217 -1.65 -32.70 5.00
CA GLU A 217 -2.32 -32.86 3.72
C GLU A 217 -3.36 -31.75 3.55
N TYR A 218 -3.41 -31.15 2.36
CA TYR A 218 -4.42 -30.15 2.03
C TYR A 218 -5.72 -30.83 1.66
N LEU A 219 -6.83 -30.28 2.15
CA LEU A 219 -8.17 -30.68 1.73
C LEU A 219 -8.62 -29.88 0.51
N ASN A 220 -9.79 -30.22 -0.04
CA ASN A 220 -10.47 -29.50 -1.13
C ASN A 220 -9.58 -29.29 -2.37
N ASP A 221 -8.89 -30.33 -2.83
CA ASP A 221 -8.01 -30.27 -4.03
C ASP A 221 -6.97 -29.14 -3.97
N HIS A 222 -6.45 -28.85 -2.77
CA HIS A 222 -5.51 -27.76 -2.52
C HIS A 222 -6.06 -26.35 -2.80
N LEU A 223 -7.38 -26.19 -2.81
CA LEU A 223 -8.03 -24.88 -2.96
C LEU A 223 -8.27 -24.23 -1.58
N PRO A 224 -8.08 -22.92 -1.47
CA PRO A 224 -8.40 -22.19 -0.25
C PRO A 224 -9.91 -22.10 -0.07
N ILE A 225 -10.37 -22.18 1.18
CA ILE A 225 -11.78 -21.94 1.51
C ILE A 225 -12.09 -20.46 1.60
N ALA A 226 -11.10 -19.64 1.98
CA ALA A 226 -11.28 -18.19 2.14
C ALA A 226 -10.07 -17.40 1.66
N ALA A 227 -10.33 -16.19 1.15
CA ALA A 227 -9.32 -15.19 0.85
C ALA A 227 -9.68 -13.83 1.46
N PHE A 228 -8.73 -13.25 2.18
CA PHE A 228 -8.81 -11.87 2.67
C PHE A 228 -7.83 -11.02 1.87
N SER A 229 -8.36 -10.11 1.07
CA SER A 229 -7.57 -9.22 0.23
C SER A 229 -7.60 -7.80 0.78
N PHE A 230 -6.42 -7.21 0.98
CA PHE A 230 -6.26 -5.82 1.39
C PHE A 230 -5.50 -5.05 0.32
N GLN A 231 -6.13 -4.07 -0.30
CA GLN A 231 -5.47 -3.13 -1.19
C GLN A 231 -4.91 -1.97 -0.38
N TYR A 232 -3.58 -1.83 -0.31
CA TYR A 232 -2.97 -0.75 0.46
C TYR A 232 -2.61 0.43 -0.43
N ARG A 233 -3.00 1.63 0.00
CA ARG A 233 -2.88 2.88 -0.76
C ARG A 233 -2.60 4.04 0.16
N SER A 234 -1.86 5.04 -0.31
CA SER A 234 -1.73 6.32 0.36
C SER A 234 -3.10 6.98 0.49
N ARG A 235 -3.25 7.87 1.46
CA ARG A 235 -4.50 8.62 1.63
C ARG A 235 -4.91 9.42 0.38
N ASP A 236 -3.93 10.01 -0.30
CA ASP A 236 -4.16 10.71 -1.57
C ASP A 236 -4.64 9.75 -2.68
N ALA A 237 -4.06 8.56 -2.76
CA ALA A 237 -4.51 7.53 -3.69
C ALA A 237 -5.93 7.03 -3.39
N LEU A 238 -6.28 6.86 -2.11
CA LEU A 238 -7.64 6.48 -1.69
C LEU A 238 -8.68 7.56 -2.08
N HIS A 239 -8.33 8.84 -2.01
CA HIS A 239 -9.18 9.92 -2.52
C HIS A 239 -9.31 9.92 -4.05
N LYS A 240 -8.24 9.59 -4.78
CA LYS A 240 -8.24 9.49 -6.25
C LYS A 240 -9.07 8.31 -6.76
N GLU A 241 -9.02 7.17 -6.05
CA GLU A 241 -9.86 6.00 -6.32
C GLU A 241 -11.29 6.15 -5.77
N LEU A 242 -11.63 7.27 -5.12
CA LEU A 242 -12.93 7.56 -4.52
C LEU A 242 -13.37 6.58 -3.42
N ILE A 243 -12.44 5.79 -2.88
CA ILE A 243 -12.66 4.92 -1.73
C ILE A 243 -12.95 5.75 -0.48
N ILE A 244 -12.21 6.86 -0.31
CA ILE A 244 -12.50 7.85 0.73
C ILE A 244 -13.13 9.08 0.06
N PRO A 245 -14.30 9.56 0.55
CA PRO A 245 -14.92 10.78 0.04
C PRO A 245 -13.91 11.92 0.00
N ARG A 246 -13.86 12.64 -1.12
CA ARG A 246 -13.08 13.88 -1.20
C ARG A 246 -13.65 14.87 -0.20
N SER A 247 -12.77 15.61 0.48
CA SER A 247 -13.17 16.80 1.24
C SER A 247 -14.05 17.65 0.33
N PRO A 248 -15.22 18.15 0.79
CA PRO A 248 -16.07 18.96 -0.05
C PRO A 248 -15.23 20.10 -0.63
N SER A 249 -15.31 20.28 -1.96
CA SER A 249 -14.72 21.46 -2.58
C SER A 249 -15.21 22.68 -1.81
N PRO A 250 -14.33 23.64 -1.47
CA PRO A 250 -14.76 24.86 -0.80
C PRO A 250 -15.94 25.46 -1.56
N GLU A 251 -16.96 25.90 -0.82
CA GLU A 251 -18.21 26.39 -1.42
C GLU A 251 -17.89 27.41 -2.52
N PRO A 252 -18.56 27.31 -3.69
CA PRO A 252 -18.37 28.28 -4.76
C PRO A 252 -18.53 29.69 -4.20
N ILE A 253 -17.49 30.50 -4.40
CA ILE A 253 -17.47 31.91 -3.99
C ILE A 253 -18.49 32.73 -4.82
N ASP A 254 -19.14 32.11 -5.80
CA ASP A 254 -20.11 32.69 -6.74
C ASP A 254 -21.34 33.35 -6.08
N GLY A 255 -21.54 33.20 -4.77
CA GLY A 255 -22.56 33.90 -3.98
C GLY A 255 -22.05 35.05 -3.10
N LEU A 256 -20.74 35.28 -3.02
CA LEU A 256 -20.13 36.30 -2.16
C LEU A 256 -19.84 37.56 -2.97
N SER A 257 -20.22 38.73 -2.42
CA SER A 257 -19.86 40.01 -3.01
C SER A 257 -18.33 40.16 -3.05
N GLU A 258 -17.79 40.90 -4.02
CA GLU A 258 -16.34 41.14 -4.09
C GLU A 258 -15.75 41.72 -2.78
N ALA A 259 -16.59 42.43 -2.01
CA ALA A 259 -16.27 42.93 -0.67
C ALA A 259 -16.18 41.81 0.38
N GLU A 260 -17.09 40.83 0.35
CA GLU A 260 -17.01 39.64 1.22
C GLU A 260 -15.75 38.81 0.91
N ILE A 261 -15.43 38.63 -0.37
CA ILE A 261 -14.23 37.88 -0.79
C ILE A 261 -12.97 38.54 -0.26
N ARG A 262 -12.85 39.86 -0.44
CA ARG A 262 -11.71 40.63 0.07
C ARG A 262 -11.63 40.59 1.60
N ARG A 263 -12.77 40.62 2.29
CA ARG A 263 -12.82 40.49 3.76
C ARG A 263 -12.35 39.12 4.24
N LEU A 264 -12.85 38.04 3.63
CA LEU A 264 -12.45 36.67 3.96
C LEU A 264 -10.96 36.41 3.67
N ALA A 265 -10.47 36.94 2.55
CA ALA A 265 -9.06 36.85 2.19
C ALA A 265 -8.15 37.59 3.19
N ALA A 266 -8.55 38.80 3.60
CA ALA A 266 -7.84 39.56 4.62
C ALA A 266 -7.84 38.85 5.98
N GLU A 267 -8.98 38.31 6.40
CA GLU A 267 -9.13 37.56 7.65
C GLU A 267 -8.25 36.30 7.67
N ARG A 268 -8.22 35.53 6.57
CA ARG A 268 -7.34 34.36 6.43
C ARG A 268 -5.85 34.73 6.40
N LEU A 269 -5.50 35.86 5.79
CA LEU A 269 -4.12 36.34 5.76
C LEU A 269 -3.64 36.75 7.16
N ASP A 270 -4.51 37.39 7.94
CA ASP A 270 -4.25 37.75 9.34
C ASP A 270 -4.15 36.53 10.26
N GLU A 271 -4.98 35.51 10.05
CA GLU A 271 -4.85 34.23 10.77
C GLU A 271 -3.49 33.55 10.51
N ILE A 272 -3.03 33.54 9.25
CA ILE A 272 -1.72 32.97 8.88
C ILE A 272 -0.58 33.78 9.52
N ASN A 273 -0.66 35.12 9.47
CA ASN A 273 0.31 36.01 10.09
C ASN A 273 0.35 35.87 11.62
N ASN A 274 -0.81 35.68 12.26
CA ASN A 274 -0.90 35.49 13.71
C ASN A 274 -0.41 34.11 14.16
N ARG A 275 -0.62 33.05 13.35
CA ARG A 275 -0.04 31.71 13.62
C ARG A 275 1.49 31.72 13.55
N GLN A 276 2.08 32.50 12.64
CA GLN A 276 3.54 32.70 12.57
C GLN A 276 4.13 33.52 13.73
N ARG A 277 3.30 34.13 14.59
CA ARG A 277 3.73 34.94 15.75
C ARG A 277 3.64 34.21 17.08
N SER A 278 3.62 32.88 17.08
CA SER A 278 3.78 32.08 18.30
C SER A 278 5.26 32.12 18.78
N PRO A 279 5.55 32.50 20.05
CA PRO A 279 6.89 32.86 20.48
C PRO A 279 7.68 31.65 20.98
N THR A 280 7.99 30.68 20.11
CA THR A 280 8.93 29.61 20.51
C THR A 280 9.72 28.98 19.36
N VAL A 281 10.31 29.78 18.46
CA VAL A 281 11.42 29.29 17.62
C VAL A 281 12.47 30.39 17.47
N LYS A 282 13.69 30.10 17.95
CA LYS A 282 14.88 30.95 17.81
C LYS A 282 15.12 31.28 16.33
N ARG A 283 15.19 32.57 16.00
CA ARG A 283 15.68 33.06 14.70
C ARG A 283 17.20 32.92 14.68
N GLU A 284 17.72 31.89 14.01
CA GLU A 284 19.09 31.93 13.51
C GLU A 284 19.15 32.79 12.23
N GLY A 285 20.10 33.71 12.20
CA GLY A 285 20.24 34.71 11.15
C GLY A 285 20.68 34.11 9.81
N ARG A 286 19.81 34.18 8.80
CA ARG A 286 20.20 34.00 7.40
C ARG A 286 20.88 35.26 6.89
N ARG A 287 22.17 35.14 6.57
CA ARG A 287 22.90 36.09 5.71
C ARG A 287 22.35 36.00 4.28
N PRO A 288 22.24 37.12 3.54
CA PRO A 288 21.72 37.11 2.19
C PRO A 288 22.80 36.61 1.22
N ILE A 289 22.48 35.59 0.44
CA ILE A 289 23.23 35.26 -0.78
C ILE A 289 22.29 35.55 -1.95
N ILE A 290 22.62 36.62 -2.66
CA ILE A 290 22.07 37.04 -3.94
C ILE A 290 22.32 35.95 -4.98
N LYS A 291 21.29 35.53 -5.73
CA LYS A 291 21.33 35.47 -7.22
C LYS A 291 19.99 35.01 -7.84
N ARG A 292 19.45 35.93 -8.66
CA ARG A 292 18.67 35.76 -9.91
C ARG A 292 17.20 35.35 -9.80
N GLU A 293 16.40 36.34 -9.45
CA GLU A 293 15.39 37.01 -10.29
C GLU A 293 14.87 36.26 -11.54
N PHE A 294 13.62 35.80 -11.46
CA PHE A 294 12.64 35.94 -12.53
C PHE A 294 11.27 36.17 -11.87
N VAL A 295 10.94 37.43 -11.63
CA VAL A 295 9.58 37.86 -11.29
C VAL A 295 9.27 39.00 -12.26
N GLU A 296 8.54 38.68 -13.33
CA GLU A 296 7.91 39.68 -14.19
C GLU A 296 6.87 40.45 -13.35
N MET A 297 7.24 41.64 -12.89
CA MET A 297 6.27 42.69 -12.63
C MET A 297 5.88 43.29 -13.99
N LEU A 298 4.66 43.02 -14.45
CA LEU A 298 4.07 43.69 -15.62
C LEU A 298 3.74 45.14 -15.27
N ASP A 299 4.56 46.06 -15.76
CA ASP A 299 4.23 47.48 -15.90
C ASP A 299 3.37 47.67 -17.16
N LEU A 300 2.13 48.14 -17.00
CA LEU A 300 1.12 48.27 -18.06
C LEU A 300 1.16 49.63 -18.79
N THR A 301 2.28 50.36 -18.71
CA THR A 301 2.37 51.72 -19.29
C THR A 301 3.38 51.88 -20.42
N GLU A 302 4.06 50.82 -20.87
CA GLU A 302 4.99 50.90 -22.00
C GLU A 302 4.50 50.14 -23.25
N GLU A 303 4.67 50.77 -24.41
CA GLU A 303 4.31 50.24 -25.73
C GLU A 303 5.03 48.91 -26.01
N SER A 304 4.25 47.88 -26.38
CA SER A 304 4.76 46.52 -26.57
C SER A 304 5.88 46.48 -27.62
N VAL A 305 7.10 46.22 -27.19
CA VAL A 305 8.21 45.92 -28.10
C VAL A 305 7.89 44.60 -28.79
N LYS A 306 7.59 44.66 -30.10
CA LYS A 306 7.30 43.49 -30.95
C LYS A 306 8.46 42.49 -30.85
N ARG A 307 8.26 41.38 -30.12
CA ARG A 307 9.16 40.22 -30.17
C ARG A 307 9.15 39.68 -31.60
N GLU A 308 10.32 39.59 -32.23
CA GLU A 308 10.46 38.96 -33.54
C GLU A 308 10.35 37.44 -33.39
N TRP A 309 9.35 36.85 -34.06
CA TRP A 309 9.09 35.42 -34.00
C TRP A 309 10.20 34.61 -34.67
N LYS A 310 10.58 33.50 -34.03
CA LYS A 310 11.57 32.56 -34.55
C LYS A 310 11.00 31.87 -35.80
N LYS A 311 11.73 31.97 -36.90
CA LYS A 311 11.33 31.51 -38.23
C LYS A 311 12.11 30.26 -38.61
N VAL A 312 11.41 29.22 -39.07
CA VAL A 312 12.02 27.97 -39.58
C VAL A 312 11.77 27.84 -41.08
N LYS A 313 12.82 27.49 -41.84
CA LYS A 313 12.73 27.27 -43.29
C LYS A 313 12.16 25.89 -43.60
N ILE A 314 11.19 25.84 -44.49
CA ILE A 314 10.63 24.61 -45.06
C ILE A 314 10.97 24.59 -46.57
N GLU A 315 11.09 23.40 -47.16
CA GLU A 315 11.39 23.24 -48.60
C GLU A 315 10.46 24.07 -49.50
N GLY A 316 11.01 24.57 -50.60
CA GLY A 316 10.29 25.47 -51.52
C GLY A 316 10.34 26.96 -51.15
N ASN A 317 11.37 27.39 -50.39
CA ASN A 317 11.62 28.79 -50.03
C ASN A 317 10.51 29.46 -49.21
N ARG A 318 9.73 28.66 -48.47
CA ARG A 318 8.68 29.13 -47.53
C ARG A 318 9.18 29.08 -46.10
N VAL A 319 8.69 29.98 -45.25
CA VAL A 319 9.12 30.14 -43.87
C VAL A 319 7.90 30.01 -42.95
N ALA A 320 7.99 29.18 -41.91
CA ALA A 320 6.96 29.00 -40.89
C ALA A 320 7.41 29.59 -39.54
N ILE A 321 6.45 30.04 -38.74
CA ILE A 321 6.65 30.52 -37.37
C ILE A 321 6.44 29.34 -36.43
N ASP A 322 7.42 29.08 -35.57
CA ASP A 322 7.36 28.02 -34.57
C ASP A 322 6.61 28.54 -33.32
N LEU A 323 5.58 27.80 -32.89
CA LEU A 323 4.67 28.14 -31.78
C LEU A 323 4.72 27.09 -30.65
N THR A 324 5.77 26.27 -30.57
CA THR A 324 5.81 25.11 -29.65
C THR A 324 6.32 25.40 -28.24
N GLU A 325 6.60 26.67 -27.91
CA GLU A 325 6.91 27.09 -26.54
C GLU A 325 6.15 28.38 -26.20
N ASP A 326 5.00 28.22 -25.54
CA ASP A 326 4.40 29.19 -24.61
C ASP A 326 3.78 28.41 -23.44
#